data_AF-A0A1N6HAW1-F1
#
_entry.id   AF-A0A1N6HAW1-F1
#
_cell.length_a   1.000
_cell.length_b   1.000
_cell.length_c   1.000
_cell.angle_alpha   90.00
_cell.angle_beta   90.00
_cell.angle_gamma   90.00
#
_symmetry.space_group_name_H-M   'P 1'
#
loop_
_entity.id
_entity.type
_entity.pdbx_description
1 polymer ?
#
loop_
_entity_poly.entity_id
_entity_poly.type
_entity_poly.pdbx_seq_one_letter_code
_entity_poly.pdbx_strand_id
1 'polypeptide(L)'
;MMKHIVKIFQNLPLEKQERLIENNLARIYGSQEIAGERIKQIKETADSDNDFEQLLINELNVDFLMKLAEPLIKPVNITEIISGLKKLSEIDLQSFITNEDNLHNFFNIDEKDEQKIIDENFTILFNVNLKKMTNDEKKIFLIKKFTVNKDDITEEFGINKRTLNKWLIYFFKDKYKGKRKIYLDEYLEIFSTFITSENEDLFEDFEIEKIYTRLKKGHSFYKSDIAFLLESDLKTQRENVKQVLLYNFMDKFPYRIMKEITDKMGGEIDF
;
A
#
# COMPACT_ATOMS: atom_id res chain seq x y z
N MET A 1 0.48 2.56 -7.31
CA MET A 1 -0.77 3.27 -6.94
C MET A 1 -0.65 4.78 -7.18
N MET A 2 0.24 5.47 -6.45
CA MET A 2 0.43 6.92 -6.57
C MET A 2 1.34 7.36 -7.74
N LYS A 3 2.14 6.50 -8.38
CA LYS A 3 2.71 6.78 -9.74
C LYS A 3 1.65 7.21 -10.76
N HIS A 4 0.43 6.67 -10.65
CA HIS A 4 -0.70 7.09 -11.47
C HIS A 4 -1.20 8.48 -11.06
N ILE A 5 -1.24 8.78 -9.76
CA ILE A 5 -1.66 10.09 -9.22
C ILE A 5 -0.66 11.20 -9.52
N VAL A 6 0.65 10.95 -9.36
CA VAL A 6 1.71 11.90 -9.74
C VAL A 6 1.67 12.17 -11.25
N LYS A 7 1.51 11.12 -12.07
CA LYS A 7 1.34 11.29 -13.52
C LYS A 7 0.05 12.04 -13.84
N ILE A 8 -1.05 11.79 -13.13
CA ILE A 8 -2.28 12.57 -13.28
C ILE A 8 -2.00 14.04 -12.98
N PHE A 9 -1.39 14.35 -11.83
CA PHE A 9 -1.06 15.71 -11.41
C PHE A 9 -0.19 16.45 -12.44
N GLN A 10 0.92 15.83 -12.87
CA GLN A 10 1.82 16.41 -13.88
C GLN A 10 1.16 16.67 -15.22
N ASN A 11 0.09 15.95 -15.56
CA ASN A 11 -0.68 16.13 -16.79
C ASN A 11 -1.89 17.06 -16.61
N LEU A 12 -2.13 17.59 -15.41
CA LEU A 12 -3.19 18.57 -15.20
C LEU A 12 -2.78 19.93 -15.82
N PRO A 13 -3.73 20.69 -16.38
CA PRO A 13 -3.53 22.11 -16.66
C PRO A 13 -3.01 22.85 -15.43
N LEU A 14 -2.16 23.87 -15.64
CA LEU A 14 -1.55 24.66 -14.58
C LEU A 14 -2.57 25.18 -13.57
N GLU A 15 -3.69 25.74 -14.04
CA GLU A 15 -4.80 26.23 -13.20
C GLU A 15 -5.34 25.18 -12.22
N LYS A 16 -5.37 23.91 -12.63
CA LYS A 16 -5.81 22.79 -11.78
C LYS A 16 -4.72 22.38 -10.78
N GLN A 17 -3.44 22.48 -11.15
CA GLN A 17 -2.34 22.24 -10.23
C GLN A 17 -2.30 23.32 -9.14
N GLU A 18 -2.44 24.59 -9.53
CA GLU A 18 -2.54 25.75 -8.62
C GLU A 18 -3.72 25.58 -7.66
N ARG A 19 -4.88 25.14 -8.15
CA ARG A 19 -6.03 24.89 -7.28
C ARG A 19 -5.80 23.78 -6.25
N LEU A 20 -5.04 22.73 -6.61
CA LEU A 20 -4.66 21.69 -5.65
C LEU A 20 -3.69 22.23 -4.59
N ILE A 21 -2.76 23.10 -4.98
CA ILE A 21 -1.83 23.77 -4.05
C ILE A 21 -2.62 24.66 -3.07
N GLU A 22 -3.54 25.49 -3.59
CA GLU A 22 -4.42 26.35 -2.78
C GLU A 22 -5.26 25.54 -1.81
N ASN A 23 -5.79 24.39 -2.24
CA ASN A 23 -6.55 23.49 -1.38
C ASN A 23 -5.70 22.89 -0.24
N ASN A 24 -4.42 22.60 -0.47
CA ASN A 24 -3.52 22.15 0.59
C ASN A 24 -3.16 23.29 1.56
N LEU A 25 -2.95 24.50 1.06
CA LEU A 25 -2.76 25.68 1.91
C LEU A 25 -4.02 26.03 2.71
N ALA A 26 -5.21 25.84 2.14
CA ALA A 26 -6.47 26.03 2.86
C ALA A 26 -6.59 25.08 4.07
N ARG A 27 -5.94 23.91 4.05
CA ARG A 27 -5.84 23.02 5.21
C ARG A 27 -5.00 23.63 6.34
N ILE A 28 -3.95 24.36 6.01
CA ILE A 28 -3.07 25.04 6.96
C ILE A 28 -3.75 26.28 7.55
N TYR A 29 -4.46 27.04 6.71
CA TYR A 29 -4.99 28.35 7.07
C TYR A 29 -6.49 28.35 7.43
N GLY A 30 -7.17 27.21 7.29
CA GLY A 30 -8.61 27.06 7.58
C GLY A 30 -9.54 27.73 6.56
N SER A 31 -9.03 28.37 5.51
CA SER A 31 -9.86 29.03 4.48
C SER A 31 -9.14 29.11 3.13
N GLN A 32 -9.89 28.91 2.04
CA GLN A 32 -9.40 29.13 0.67
C GLN A 32 -9.08 30.61 0.41
N GLU A 33 -9.84 31.54 1.01
CA GLU A 33 -9.60 32.97 0.85
C GLU A 33 -8.24 33.37 1.43
N ILE A 34 -7.97 32.96 2.66
CA ILE A 34 -6.69 33.21 3.35
C ILE A 34 -5.54 32.51 2.61
N ALA A 35 -5.75 31.28 2.14
CA ALA A 35 -4.76 30.57 1.32
C ALA A 35 -4.42 31.34 0.03
N GLY A 36 -5.44 31.86 -0.67
CA GLY A 36 -5.25 32.68 -1.88
C GLY A 36 -4.50 33.98 -1.62
N GLU A 37 -4.79 34.67 -0.52
CA GLU A 37 -4.04 35.85 -0.08
C GLU A 37 -2.59 35.50 0.24
N ARG A 38 -2.36 34.38 0.93
CA ARG A 38 -1.01 33.93 1.28
C ARG A 38 -0.18 33.59 0.05
N ILE A 39 -0.75 32.90 -0.94
CA ILE A 39 -0.06 32.61 -2.21
C ILE A 39 0.36 33.90 -2.91
N LYS A 40 -0.54 34.91 -2.96
CA LYS A 40 -0.22 36.22 -3.54
C LYS A 40 0.92 36.90 -2.80
N GLN A 41 0.90 36.91 -1.46
CA GLN A 41 1.97 37.47 -0.65
C GLN A 41 3.31 36.79 -0.93
N ILE A 42 3.35 35.44 -0.94
CA ILE A 42 4.58 34.69 -1.22
C ILE A 42 5.12 35.05 -2.61
N LYS A 43 4.24 35.19 -3.60
CA LYS A 43 4.60 35.57 -4.96
C LYS A 43 5.12 37.00 -5.07
N GLU A 44 4.57 37.93 -4.29
CA GLU A 44 5.03 39.32 -4.22
C GLU A 44 6.39 39.46 -3.52
N THR A 45 6.71 38.55 -2.59
CA THR A 45 7.99 38.54 -1.86
C THR A 45 9.10 37.75 -2.53
N ALA A 46 8.78 36.89 -3.49
CA ALA A 46 9.75 36.03 -4.15
C ALA A 46 10.57 36.79 -5.21
N ASP A 47 11.89 36.59 -5.19
CA ASP A 47 12.80 37.25 -6.14
C ASP A 47 12.85 36.57 -7.52
N SER A 48 12.33 35.34 -7.62
CA SER A 48 12.26 34.55 -8.85
C SER A 48 11.22 33.44 -8.75
N ASP A 49 10.89 32.80 -9.88
CA ASP A 49 10.00 31.62 -9.89
C ASP A 49 10.54 30.46 -9.05
N ASN A 50 11.87 30.24 -9.05
CA ASN A 50 12.50 29.21 -8.22
C ASN A 50 12.41 29.54 -6.72
N ASP A 51 12.55 30.82 -6.38
CA ASP A 51 12.42 31.28 -4.99
C ASP A 51 10.97 31.14 -4.50
N PHE A 52 10.00 31.48 -5.36
CA PHE A 52 8.58 31.24 -5.12
C PHE A 52 8.27 29.76 -4.88
N GLU A 53 8.80 28.86 -5.72
CA GLU A 53 8.64 27.41 -5.54
C GLU A 53 9.22 26.94 -4.21
N GLN A 54 10.42 27.40 -3.84
CA GLN A 54 11.05 26.99 -2.59
C GLN A 54 10.29 27.50 -1.36
N LEU A 55 9.78 28.73 -1.40
CA LEU A 55 8.94 29.28 -0.34
C LEU A 55 7.65 28.46 -0.18
N LEU A 56 7.00 28.07 -1.29
CA LEU A 56 5.84 27.18 -1.25
C LEU A 56 6.17 25.80 -0.68
N ILE A 57 7.30 25.20 -1.06
CA ILE A 57 7.76 23.91 -0.54
C ILE A 57 7.89 23.97 0.98
N ASN A 58 8.53 25.02 1.49
CA ASN A 58 8.74 25.23 2.93
C ASN A 58 7.41 25.50 3.66
N GLU A 59 6.53 26.30 3.08
CA GLU A 59 5.22 26.64 3.65
C GLU A 59 4.34 25.39 3.80
N LEU A 60 4.31 24.55 2.77
CA LEU A 60 3.50 23.32 2.73
C LEU A 60 4.14 22.12 3.40
N ASN A 61 5.38 22.22 3.89
CA ASN A 61 6.17 21.08 4.36
C ASN A 61 6.21 19.94 3.32
N VAL A 62 6.40 20.28 2.03
CA VAL A 62 6.27 19.31 0.91
C VAL A 62 7.22 18.14 1.09
N ASP A 63 8.47 18.38 1.51
CA ASP A 63 9.46 17.31 1.69
C ASP A 63 9.03 16.30 2.75
N PHE A 64 8.51 16.77 3.88
CA PHE A 64 7.93 15.92 4.92
C PHE A 64 6.74 15.09 4.39
N LEU A 65 5.78 15.73 3.71
CA LEU A 65 4.60 15.05 3.17
C LEU A 65 4.98 14.05 2.07
N MET A 66 5.93 14.39 1.22
CA MET A 66 6.46 13.49 0.18
C MET A 66 7.19 12.31 0.79
N LYS A 67 7.90 12.52 1.92
CA LYS A 67 8.56 11.44 2.63
C LYS A 67 7.55 10.47 3.26
N LEU A 68 6.51 10.99 3.92
CA LEU A 68 5.40 10.20 4.44
C LEU A 68 4.68 9.40 3.34
N ALA A 69 4.50 10.00 2.17
CA ALA A 69 3.79 9.37 1.05
C ALA A 69 4.66 8.40 0.25
N GLU A 70 5.99 8.43 0.40
CA GLU A 70 6.95 7.62 -0.37
C GLU A 70 6.59 6.12 -0.44
N PRO A 71 6.21 5.47 0.69
CA PRO A 71 5.81 4.05 0.69
C PRO A 71 4.57 3.73 -0.14
N LEU A 72 3.80 4.73 -0.56
CA LEU A 72 2.58 4.56 -1.36
C LEU A 72 2.79 5.02 -2.83
N ILE A 73 3.77 5.91 -3.06
CA ILE A 73 4.10 6.48 -4.38
C ILE A 73 4.84 5.50 -5.28
N LYS A 74 5.96 4.97 -4.78
CA LYS A 74 6.89 4.18 -5.57
C LYS A 74 6.47 2.74 -5.88
N PRO A 75 5.74 2.02 -5.01
CA PRO A 75 5.66 0.57 -5.11
C PRO A 75 4.76 0.07 -6.23
N VAL A 76 5.12 -1.10 -6.75
CA VAL A 76 4.41 -1.86 -7.78
C VAL A 76 3.51 -2.93 -7.16
N ASN A 77 3.84 -3.42 -5.97
CA ASN A 77 3.15 -4.53 -5.28
C ASN A 77 3.06 -4.29 -3.76
N ILE A 78 2.39 -5.18 -3.02
CA ILE A 78 2.15 -5.04 -1.57
C ILE A 78 3.45 -5.21 -0.76
N THR A 79 4.34 -6.09 -1.18
CA THR A 79 5.67 -6.28 -0.57
C THR A 79 6.48 -5.00 -0.52
N GLU A 80 6.49 -4.25 -1.62
CA GLU A 80 7.20 -2.98 -1.70
C GLU A 80 6.53 -1.90 -0.83
N ILE A 81 5.20 -1.92 -0.69
CA ILE A 81 4.48 -1.04 0.25
C ILE A 81 4.96 -1.33 1.68
N ILE A 82 4.93 -2.59 2.12
CA ILE A 82 5.35 -3.01 3.47
C ILE A 82 6.82 -2.65 3.72
N SER A 83 7.69 -2.90 2.74
CA SER A 83 9.11 -2.55 2.81
C SER A 83 9.33 -1.04 2.90
N GLY A 84 8.52 -0.25 2.18
CA GLY A 84 8.55 1.21 2.25
C GLY A 84 8.11 1.72 3.61
N LEU A 85 7.02 1.18 4.17
CA LEU A 85 6.51 1.54 5.49
C LEU A 85 7.54 1.21 6.57
N LYS A 86 8.21 0.05 6.47
CA LYS A 86 9.30 -0.32 7.38
C LYS A 86 10.46 0.69 7.31
N LYS A 87 10.92 1.05 6.11
CA LYS A 87 11.97 2.07 5.95
C LYS A 87 11.54 3.42 6.51
N LEU A 88 10.29 3.81 6.31
CA LEU A 88 9.77 5.08 6.84
C LEU A 88 9.89 5.14 8.37
N SER A 89 9.65 4.01 9.06
CA SER A 89 9.79 3.92 10.52
C SER A 89 11.23 4.06 11.04
N GLU A 90 12.24 3.92 10.17
CA GLU A 90 13.67 4.00 10.50
C GLU A 90 14.26 5.38 10.22
N ILE A 91 13.49 6.28 9.60
CA ILE A 91 13.93 7.61 9.19
C ILE A 91 13.55 8.63 10.26
N ASP A 92 14.47 9.55 10.54
CA ASP A 92 14.14 10.74 11.31
C ASP A 92 13.25 11.66 10.46
N LEU A 93 11.93 11.56 10.65
CA LEU A 93 10.96 12.39 9.94
C LEU A 93 10.98 13.84 10.41
N GLN A 94 11.42 14.11 11.64
CA GLN A 94 11.45 15.47 12.18
C GLN A 94 12.42 16.36 11.42
N SER A 95 13.52 15.79 10.89
CA SER A 95 14.49 16.54 10.09
C SER A 95 13.94 17.11 8.78
N PHE A 96 12.75 16.68 8.34
CA PHE A 96 12.08 17.18 7.13
C PHE A 96 11.01 18.24 7.40
N ILE A 97 10.73 18.54 8.68
CA ILE A 97 9.74 19.53 9.06
C ILE A 97 10.33 20.93 8.85
N THR A 98 9.71 21.71 7.99
CA THR A 98 10.09 23.11 7.72
C THR A 98 9.26 24.10 8.52
N ASN A 99 8.04 23.73 8.92
CA ASN A 99 7.15 24.54 9.75
C ASN A 99 6.17 23.63 10.53
N GLU A 100 6.42 23.49 11.83
CA GLU A 100 5.64 22.61 12.72
C GLU A 100 4.20 23.09 12.94
N ASP A 101 3.99 24.40 13.11
CA ASP A 101 2.66 24.98 13.29
C ASP A 101 1.76 24.72 12.07
N ASN A 102 2.34 24.82 10.87
CA ASN A 102 1.62 24.52 9.63
C ASN A 102 1.20 23.05 9.56
N LEU A 103 2.06 22.11 9.98
CA LEU A 103 1.71 20.68 10.05
C LEU A 103 0.61 20.44 11.08
N HIS A 104 0.72 21.05 12.26
CA HIS A 104 -0.30 20.95 13.29
C HIS A 104 -1.66 21.40 12.74
N ASN A 105 -1.72 22.54 12.05
CA ASN A 105 -2.97 23.00 11.45
C ASN A 105 -3.46 22.09 10.32
N PHE A 106 -2.55 21.60 9.47
CA PHE A 106 -2.88 20.68 8.37
C PHE A 106 -3.57 19.40 8.86
N PHE A 107 -3.12 18.83 9.99
CA PHE A 107 -3.69 17.60 10.55
C PHE A 107 -4.90 17.82 11.46
N ASN A 108 -5.20 19.07 11.87
CA ASN A 108 -6.29 19.40 12.79
C ASN A 108 -7.38 20.30 12.18
N ILE A 109 -7.54 20.27 10.85
CA ILE A 109 -8.62 20.98 10.17
C ILE A 109 -10.01 20.43 10.56
N ASP A 110 -11.03 21.29 10.59
CA ASP A 110 -12.43 20.89 10.79
C ASP A 110 -12.88 19.85 9.75
N GLU A 111 -13.56 18.79 10.21
CA GLU A 111 -13.99 17.66 9.39
C GLU A 111 -14.79 18.07 8.14
N LYS A 112 -15.64 19.11 8.25
CA LYS A 112 -16.47 19.57 7.12
C LYS A 112 -15.63 20.25 6.06
N ASP A 113 -14.69 21.08 6.47
CA ASP A 113 -13.77 21.77 5.55
C ASP A 113 -12.80 20.77 4.93
N GLU A 114 -12.34 19.80 5.70
CA GLU A 114 -11.51 18.71 5.19
C GLU A 114 -12.23 17.92 4.10
N GLN A 115 -13.48 17.51 4.35
CA GLN A 115 -14.26 16.73 3.40
C GLN A 115 -14.51 17.49 2.10
N LYS A 116 -14.78 18.80 2.19
CA LYS A 116 -14.95 19.66 1.01
C LYS A 116 -13.67 19.72 0.18
N ILE A 117 -12.53 19.90 0.82
CA ILE A 117 -11.21 19.95 0.17
C ILE A 117 -10.88 18.60 -0.49
N ILE A 118 -11.13 17.49 0.21
CA ILE A 118 -10.96 16.13 -0.34
C ILE A 118 -11.81 15.98 -1.60
N ASP A 119 -13.09 16.34 -1.55
CA ASP A 119 -14.00 16.17 -2.68
C ASP A 119 -13.59 16.99 -3.91
N GLU A 120 -13.11 18.23 -3.68
CA GLU A 120 -12.56 19.08 -4.74
C GLU A 120 -11.27 18.49 -5.32
N ASN A 121 -10.32 18.09 -4.47
CA ASN A 121 -9.05 17.50 -4.91
C ASN A 121 -9.27 16.26 -5.76
N PHE A 122 -10.16 15.38 -5.32
CA PHE A 122 -10.52 14.19 -6.08
C PHE A 122 -11.21 14.51 -7.40
N THR A 123 -12.11 15.49 -7.41
CA THR A 123 -12.78 15.93 -8.64
C THR A 123 -11.76 16.44 -9.65
N ILE A 124 -10.75 17.19 -9.20
CA ILE A 124 -9.66 17.70 -10.03
C ILE A 124 -8.80 16.54 -10.57
N LEU A 125 -8.35 15.63 -9.70
CA LEU A 125 -7.44 14.54 -10.05
C LEU A 125 -8.09 13.50 -10.96
N PHE A 126 -9.32 13.07 -10.64
CA PHE A 126 -9.95 11.95 -11.35
C PHE A 126 -10.97 12.40 -12.40
N ASN A 127 -11.25 13.70 -12.49
CA ASN A 127 -12.29 14.27 -13.36
C ASN A 127 -13.66 13.59 -13.14
N VAL A 128 -14.00 13.32 -11.88
CA VAL A 128 -15.26 12.69 -11.47
C VAL A 128 -15.99 13.59 -10.50
N ASN A 129 -17.28 13.82 -10.71
CA ASN A 129 -18.10 14.58 -9.79
C ASN A 129 -18.46 13.72 -8.56
N LEU A 130 -17.70 13.90 -7.47
CA LEU A 130 -17.90 13.15 -6.23
C LEU A 130 -18.96 13.75 -5.30
N LYS A 131 -19.48 14.95 -5.57
CA LYS A 131 -20.44 15.63 -4.67
C LYS A 131 -21.75 14.87 -4.47
N LYS A 132 -22.05 13.91 -5.35
CA LYS A 132 -23.24 13.04 -5.29
C LYS A 132 -22.95 11.65 -4.73
N MET A 133 -21.68 11.36 -4.40
CA MET A 133 -21.26 10.07 -3.86
C MET A 133 -21.16 10.16 -2.34
N THR A 134 -21.67 9.14 -1.68
CA THR A 134 -21.39 8.84 -0.27
C THR A 134 -19.90 8.51 -0.08
N ASN A 135 -19.40 8.62 1.15
CA ASN A 135 -18.00 8.30 1.44
C ASN A 135 -17.64 6.84 1.10
N ASP A 136 -18.57 5.91 1.23
CA ASP A 136 -18.36 4.51 0.85
C ASP A 136 -18.30 4.32 -0.67
N GLU A 137 -19.12 5.04 -1.43
CA GLU A 137 -19.03 5.05 -2.90
C GLU A 137 -17.68 5.60 -3.37
N LYS A 138 -17.16 6.64 -2.71
CA LYS A 138 -15.82 7.20 -2.99
C LYS A 138 -14.71 6.17 -2.72
N LYS A 139 -14.79 5.44 -1.60
CA LYS A 139 -13.87 4.33 -1.27
C LYS A 139 -13.91 3.24 -2.34
N ILE A 140 -15.11 2.78 -2.72
CA ILE A 140 -15.29 1.76 -3.76
C ILE A 140 -14.73 2.26 -5.11
N PHE A 141 -14.95 3.52 -5.44
CA PHE A 141 -14.41 4.12 -6.66
C PHE A 141 -12.87 4.07 -6.68
N LEU A 142 -12.22 4.44 -5.57
CA LEU A 142 -10.76 4.37 -5.42
C LEU A 142 -10.24 2.94 -5.58
N ILE A 143 -10.84 1.99 -4.86
CA ILE A 143 -10.46 0.57 -4.93
C ILE A 143 -10.52 0.08 -6.38
N LYS A 144 -11.57 0.47 -7.13
CA LYS A 144 -11.73 0.10 -8.54
C LYS A 144 -10.72 0.72 -9.50
N LYS A 145 -10.06 1.82 -9.13
CA LYS A 145 -8.98 2.43 -9.93
C LYS A 145 -7.67 1.66 -9.84
N PHE A 146 -7.52 0.84 -8.81
CA PHE A 146 -6.32 0.04 -8.60
C PHE A 146 -6.61 -1.43 -8.91
N THR A 147 -6.05 -1.90 -10.01
CA THR A 147 -6.18 -3.29 -10.42
C THR A 147 -4.81 -3.88 -10.71
N VAL A 148 -4.60 -5.09 -10.23
CA VAL A 148 -3.52 -5.97 -10.65
C VAL A 148 -4.09 -7.12 -11.46
N ASN A 149 -3.22 -7.87 -12.11
CA ASN A 149 -3.55 -9.10 -12.80
C ASN A 149 -2.75 -10.27 -12.19
N LYS A 150 -3.00 -11.49 -12.66
CA LYS A 150 -2.34 -12.69 -12.13
C LYS A 150 -0.84 -12.74 -12.44
N ASP A 151 -0.37 -12.12 -13.53
CA ASP A 151 1.07 -11.99 -13.81
C ASP A 151 1.75 -11.16 -12.73
N ASP A 152 1.17 -10.02 -12.35
CA ASP A 152 1.73 -9.14 -11.31
C ASP A 152 1.87 -9.89 -9.97
N ILE A 153 0.85 -10.67 -9.59
CA ILE A 153 0.88 -11.51 -8.36
C ILE A 153 1.91 -12.63 -8.51
N THR A 154 2.01 -13.28 -9.67
CA THR A 154 3.01 -14.34 -9.87
C THR A 154 4.45 -13.82 -9.79
N GLU A 155 4.69 -12.60 -10.27
CA GLU A 155 5.97 -11.93 -10.20
C GLU A 155 6.35 -11.64 -8.74
N GLU A 156 5.44 -11.02 -7.97
CA GLU A 156 5.67 -10.74 -6.55
C GLU A 156 6.01 -12.01 -5.75
N PHE A 157 5.29 -13.10 -5.99
CA PHE A 157 5.51 -14.35 -5.26
C PHE A 157 6.60 -15.24 -5.87
N GLY A 158 7.19 -14.86 -7.00
CA GLY A 158 8.22 -15.66 -7.70
C GLY A 158 7.73 -17.05 -8.10
N ILE A 159 6.50 -17.14 -8.63
CA ILE A 159 5.85 -18.39 -9.06
C ILE A 159 5.33 -18.29 -10.49
N ASN A 160 4.82 -19.38 -11.05
CA ASN A 160 4.09 -19.34 -12.32
C ASN A 160 2.57 -19.31 -12.09
N LYS A 161 1.81 -18.94 -13.14
CA LYS A 161 0.34 -18.88 -13.11
C LYS A 161 -0.33 -20.20 -12.72
N ARG A 162 0.26 -21.35 -13.08
CA ARG A 162 -0.30 -22.66 -12.73
C ARG A 162 -0.26 -22.87 -11.22
N THR A 163 0.85 -22.53 -10.58
CA THR A 163 1.01 -22.59 -9.12
C THR A 163 0.08 -21.60 -8.44
N LEU A 164 0.04 -20.34 -8.89
CA LEU A 164 -0.88 -19.34 -8.34
C LEU A 164 -2.34 -19.81 -8.41
N ASN A 165 -2.79 -20.34 -9.55
CA ASN A 165 -4.17 -20.83 -9.69
C ASN A 165 -4.48 -21.98 -8.71
N LYS A 166 -3.51 -22.86 -8.42
CA LYS A 166 -3.71 -23.90 -7.40
C LYS A 166 -3.89 -23.30 -6.00
N TRP A 167 -3.07 -22.32 -5.63
CA TRP A 167 -3.20 -21.61 -4.35
C TRP A 167 -4.55 -20.90 -4.24
N LEU A 168 -4.95 -20.20 -5.30
CA LEU A 168 -6.24 -19.50 -5.33
C LEU A 168 -7.42 -20.47 -5.21
N ILE A 169 -7.37 -21.64 -5.87
CA ILE A 169 -8.41 -22.67 -5.75
C ILE A 169 -8.46 -23.25 -4.34
N TYR A 170 -7.30 -23.47 -3.72
CA TYR A 170 -7.25 -24.01 -2.36
C TYR A 170 -7.89 -23.06 -1.34
N PHE A 171 -7.48 -21.80 -1.32
CA PHE A 171 -7.95 -20.84 -0.32
C PHE A 171 -9.31 -20.23 -0.66
N PHE A 172 -9.59 -19.99 -1.94
CA PHE A 172 -10.74 -19.18 -2.38
C PHE A 172 -11.68 -19.90 -3.35
N LYS A 173 -11.48 -21.21 -3.58
CA LYS A 173 -12.29 -22.02 -4.50
C LYS A 173 -12.34 -21.36 -5.89
N ASP A 174 -13.52 -21.21 -6.48
CA ASP A 174 -13.67 -20.63 -7.81
C ASP A 174 -13.73 -19.08 -7.83
N LYS A 175 -13.59 -18.38 -6.70
CA LYS A 175 -13.76 -16.90 -6.59
C LYS A 175 -12.93 -16.10 -7.61
N TYR A 176 -11.71 -16.56 -7.92
CA TYR A 176 -10.79 -15.91 -8.85
C TYR A 176 -10.63 -16.64 -10.19
N LYS A 177 -11.50 -17.61 -10.50
CA LYS A 177 -11.46 -18.34 -11.77
C LYS A 177 -11.90 -17.44 -12.92
N GLY A 178 -11.13 -17.43 -14.02
CA GLY A 178 -11.42 -16.59 -15.19
C GLY A 178 -11.27 -15.08 -15.00
N LYS A 179 -11.01 -14.60 -13.78
CA LYS A 179 -10.80 -13.18 -13.49
C LYS A 179 -9.51 -12.66 -14.13
N ARG A 180 -9.66 -11.63 -14.98
CA ARG A 180 -8.54 -10.94 -15.63
C ARG A 180 -7.97 -9.79 -14.79
N LYS A 181 -8.83 -9.10 -14.04
CA LYS A 181 -8.49 -7.99 -13.15
C LYS A 181 -8.84 -8.37 -11.73
N ILE A 182 -7.96 -8.05 -10.80
CA ILE A 182 -8.09 -8.23 -9.36
C ILE A 182 -7.98 -6.83 -8.75
N TYR A 183 -9.00 -6.42 -8.00
CA TYR A 183 -9.03 -5.10 -7.38
C TYR A 183 -8.16 -5.06 -6.12
N LEU A 184 -7.85 -3.86 -5.62
CA LEU A 184 -6.94 -3.67 -4.48
C LEU A 184 -7.36 -4.45 -3.22
N ASP A 185 -8.63 -4.40 -2.88
CA ASP A 185 -9.23 -5.14 -1.75
C ASP A 185 -9.02 -6.66 -1.90
N GLU A 186 -9.29 -7.17 -3.09
CA GLU A 186 -9.09 -8.58 -3.42
C GLU A 186 -7.61 -8.97 -3.43
N TYR A 187 -6.73 -8.06 -3.83
CA TYR A 187 -5.30 -8.28 -3.83
C TYR A 187 -4.74 -8.30 -2.41
N LEU A 188 -5.20 -7.40 -1.54
CA LEU A 188 -4.88 -7.40 -0.11
C LEU A 188 -5.36 -8.69 0.57
N GLU A 189 -6.57 -9.16 0.24
CA GLU A 189 -7.10 -10.45 0.73
C GLU A 189 -6.22 -11.64 0.32
N ILE A 190 -5.84 -11.71 -0.97
CA ILE A 190 -4.95 -12.77 -1.47
C ILE A 190 -3.60 -12.71 -0.76
N PHE A 191 -3.00 -11.52 -0.68
CA PHE A 191 -1.68 -11.34 -0.08
C PHE A 191 -1.69 -11.69 1.41
N SER A 192 -2.66 -11.17 2.16
CA SER A 192 -2.87 -11.48 3.58
C SER A 192 -2.96 -13.00 3.78
N THR A 193 -3.84 -13.65 3.03
CA THR A 193 -4.03 -15.11 3.13
C THR A 193 -2.75 -15.89 2.83
N PHE A 194 -1.89 -15.42 1.93
CA PHE A 194 -0.66 -16.12 1.60
C PHE A 194 0.45 -15.92 2.64
N ILE A 195 0.46 -14.80 3.35
CA ILE A 195 1.56 -14.39 4.23
C ILE A 195 1.26 -14.48 5.73
N THR A 196 -0.01 -14.67 6.12
CA THR A 196 -0.44 -14.83 7.52
C THR A 196 -0.75 -16.28 7.88
N SER A 197 -0.69 -16.61 9.17
CA SER A 197 -1.15 -17.89 9.71
C SER A 197 -2.69 -17.94 9.82
N GLU A 198 -3.27 -19.07 10.25
CA GLU A 198 -4.74 -19.23 10.30
C GLU A 198 -5.47 -18.24 11.21
N ASN A 199 -4.84 -17.89 12.33
CA ASN A 199 -5.40 -17.00 13.35
C ASN A 199 -4.75 -15.61 13.34
N GLU A 200 -4.17 -15.20 12.20
CA GLU A 200 -3.52 -13.90 12.05
C GLU A 200 -4.22 -13.07 10.97
N ASP A 201 -4.55 -11.83 11.33
CA ASP A 201 -4.99 -10.80 10.39
C ASP A 201 -3.82 -9.86 10.08
N LEU A 202 -3.70 -9.43 8.82
CA LEU A 202 -2.70 -8.44 8.38
C LEU A 202 -2.95 -7.06 9.02
N PHE A 203 -4.20 -6.78 9.42
CA PHE A 203 -4.66 -5.47 9.84
C PHE A 203 -4.92 -5.34 11.35
N GLU A 204 -4.94 -6.45 12.12
CA GLU A 204 -4.97 -6.40 13.58
C GLU A 204 -3.54 -6.22 14.11
N ASP A 205 -3.33 -5.16 14.91
CA ASP A 205 -2.06 -4.80 15.58
C ASP A 205 -0.82 -4.57 14.70
N PHE A 206 -0.99 -4.15 13.43
CA PHE A 206 0.05 -3.53 12.58
C PHE A 206 1.45 -4.16 12.75
N GLU A 207 1.55 -5.49 12.74
CA GLU A 207 2.81 -6.24 12.90
C GLU A 207 3.65 -6.19 11.60
N ILE A 208 3.83 -4.98 11.04
CA ILE A 208 4.65 -4.72 9.84
C ILE A 208 6.02 -5.37 9.99
N GLU A 209 6.60 -5.36 11.20
CA GLU A 209 7.91 -5.96 11.46
C GLU A 209 7.93 -7.47 11.19
N LYS A 210 6.92 -8.19 11.67
CA LYS A 210 6.79 -9.63 11.50
C LYS A 210 6.53 -9.99 10.05
N ILE A 211 5.61 -9.28 9.40
CA ILE A 211 5.32 -9.49 7.98
C ILE A 211 6.57 -9.17 7.15
N TYR A 212 7.27 -8.08 7.45
CA TYR A 212 8.52 -7.72 6.79
C TYR A 212 9.60 -8.79 6.99
N THR A 213 9.70 -9.36 8.19
CA THR A 213 10.62 -10.47 8.50
C THR A 213 10.29 -11.71 7.67
N ARG A 214 9.01 -12.08 7.55
CA ARG A 214 8.55 -13.17 6.67
C ARG A 214 8.89 -12.91 5.21
N LEU A 215 8.60 -11.71 4.71
CA LEU A 215 8.92 -11.33 3.33
C LEU A 215 10.42 -11.37 3.04
N LYS A 216 11.28 -11.05 4.03
CA LYS A 216 12.73 -11.23 3.93
C LYS A 216 13.16 -12.70 3.88
N LYS A 217 12.44 -13.60 4.54
CA LYS A 217 12.69 -15.05 4.46
C LYS A 217 12.26 -15.63 3.11
N GLY A 218 11.15 -15.13 2.57
CA GLY A 218 10.71 -15.42 1.21
C GLY A 218 9.20 -15.41 1.07
N HIS A 219 8.73 -15.01 -0.11
CA HIS A 219 7.30 -15.02 -0.47
C HIS A 219 6.73 -16.41 -0.69
N SER A 220 7.59 -17.37 -1.00
CA SER A 220 7.20 -18.72 -1.31
C SER A 220 8.33 -19.71 -1.12
N PHE A 221 7.97 -20.89 -0.62
CA PHE A 221 8.90 -21.91 -0.14
C PHE A 221 8.74 -23.17 -0.97
N TYR A 222 9.86 -23.73 -1.41
CA TYR A 222 9.86 -25.03 -2.05
C TYR A 222 9.54 -26.12 -1.05
N LYS A 223 9.03 -27.23 -1.60
CA LYS A 223 8.81 -28.47 -0.88
C LYS A 223 10.05 -28.96 -0.11
N SER A 224 11.24 -28.77 -0.69
CA SER A 224 12.53 -29.09 -0.08
C SER A 224 12.82 -28.26 1.17
N ASP A 225 12.37 -27.00 1.20
CA ASP A 225 12.65 -26.07 2.29
C ASP A 225 11.93 -26.54 3.56
N ILE A 226 10.70 -27.04 3.41
CA ILE A 226 9.91 -27.65 4.49
C ILE A 226 10.62 -28.87 5.10
N ALA A 227 11.18 -29.74 4.25
CA ALA A 227 11.86 -30.96 4.71
C ALA A 227 13.12 -30.62 5.53
N PHE A 228 13.82 -29.55 5.17
CA PHE A 228 15.01 -29.08 5.89
C PHE A 228 14.67 -28.49 7.26
N LEU A 229 13.55 -27.76 7.36
CA LEU A 229 13.15 -27.04 8.58
C LEU A 229 12.66 -27.93 9.74
N LEU A 230 12.48 -29.23 9.49
CA LEU A 230 11.82 -30.15 10.42
C LEU A 230 12.77 -31.18 11.06
N GLU A 231 14.09 -31.03 10.90
CA GLU A 231 15.19 -31.80 11.56
C GLU A 231 14.88 -33.30 11.87
N SER A 232 14.25 -34.01 10.94
CA SER A 232 13.83 -35.41 11.13
C SER A 232 14.27 -36.29 9.96
N ASP A 233 14.37 -37.60 10.19
CA ASP A 233 14.72 -38.56 9.13
C ASP A 233 13.71 -38.44 7.96
N LEU A 234 14.24 -38.15 6.76
CA LEU A 234 13.53 -37.89 5.51
C LEU A 234 12.46 -38.95 5.18
N LYS A 235 12.64 -40.17 5.67
CA LYS A 235 11.71 -41.29 5.44
C LYS A 235 10.40 -41.13 6.21
N THR A 236 10.46 -40.83 7.50
CA THR A 236 9.29 -40.68 8.39
C THR A 236 8.50 -39.42 8.05
N GLN A 237 9.18 -38.32 7.69
CA GLN A 237 8.52 -37.14 7.18
C GLN A 237 7.76 -37.42 5.88
N ARG A 238 8.38 -38.05 4.88
CA ARG A 238 7.70 -38.33 3.59
C ARG A 238 6.42 -39.12 3.77
N GLU A 239 6.34 -40.01 4.76
CA GLU A 239 5.11 -40.76 5.09
C GLU A 239 4.06 -39.90 5.80
N ASN A 240 4.46 -39.02 6.73
CA ASN A 240 3.55 -38.08 7.41
C ASN A 240 3.06 -36.96 6.48
N VAL A 241 3.92 -36.38 5.64
CA VAL A 241 3.53 -35.29 4.72
C VAL A 241 2.66 -35.78 3.58
N LYS A 242 2.82 -37.04 3.14
CA LYS A 242 1.93 -37.63 2.13
C LYS A 242 0.46 -37.65 2.57
N GLN A 243 0.19 -37.60 3.88
CA GLN A 243 -1.17 -37.50 4.42
C GLN A 243 -1.76 -36.09 4.28
N VAL A 244 -0.92 -35.05 4.10
CA VAL A 244 -1.35 -33.70 3.78
C VAL A 244 -1.51 -33.59 2.26
N LEU A 245 -2.76 -33.73 1.79
CA LEU A 245 -3.14 -33.71 0.35
C LEU A 245 -2.37 -32.66 -0.47
N LEU A 246 -2.21 -31.44 0.05
CA LEU A 246 -1.55 -30.31 -0.62
C LEU A 246 -0.10 -30.55 -1.00
N TYR A 247 0.66 -31.26 -0.17
CA TYR A 247 2.09 -31.49 -0.40
C TYR A 247 2.35 -32.37 -1.63
N ASN A 248 1.40 -33.23 -1.98
CA ASN A 248 1.53 -34.10 -3.15
C ASN A 248 1.22 -33.40 -4.47
N PHE A 249 0.54 -32.24 -4.45
CA PHE A 249 0.07 -31.57 -5.67
C PHE A 249 0.84 -30.29 -6.03
N MET A 250 1.75 -29.81 -5.17
CA MET A 250 2.46 -28.54 -5.36
C MET A 250 3.93 -28.64 -4.97
N ASP A 251 4.79 -27.95 -5.73
CA ASP A 251 6.24 -27.90 -5.48
C ASP A 251 6.66 -26.65 -4.71
N LYS A 252 5.79 -25.62 -4.69
CA LYS A 252 6.01 -24.35 -4.00
C LYS A 252 4.74 -23.96 -3.24
N PHE A 253 4.92 -23.39 -2.07
CA PHE A 253 3.87 -23.04 -1.12
C PHE A 253 4.01 -21.57 -0.69
N PRO A 254 2.90 -20.84 -0.48
CA PRO A 254 2.95 -19.59 0.26
C PRO A 254 3.22 -19.89 1.74
N TYR A 255 3.58 -18.87 2.53
CA TYR A 255 3.87 -19.02 3.95
C TYR A 255 2.75 -19.75 4.70
N ARG A 256 1.48 -19.39 4.49
CA ARG A 256 0.34 -20.02 5.17
C ARG A 256 0.30 -21.54 5.03
N ILE A 257 0.50 -22.06 3.81
CA ILE A 257 0.49 -23.52 3.58
C ILE A 257 1.76 -24.16 4.16
N MET A 258 2.91 -23.49 4.06
CA MET A 258 4.15 -23.98 4.66
C MET A 258 3.99 -24.14 6.18
N LYS A 259 3.45 -23.12 6.85
CA LYS A 259 3.14 -23.11 8.29
C LYS A 259 2.14 -24.21 8.68
N GLU A 260 1.04 -24.34 7.94
CA GLU A 260 0.05 -25.42 8.15
C GLU A 260 0.69 -26.82 8.04
N ILE A 261 1.63 -27.01 7.11
CA ILE A 261 2.33 -28.27 6.92
C ILE A 261 3.31 -28.53 8.07
N THR A 262 4.07 -27.51 8.50
CA THR A 262 5.09 -27.66 9.55
C THR A 262 4.47 -27.89 10.92
N ASP A 263 3.40 -27.16 11.25
CA ASP A 263 2.68 -27.31 12.51
C ASP A 263 2.06 -28.71 12.63
N LYS A 264 1.51 -29.25 11.53
CA LYS A 264 0.99 -30.63 11.47
C LYS A 264 2.06 -31.70 11.65
N MET A 265 3.33 -31.36 11.43
CA MET A 265 4.47 -32.25 11.67
C MET A 265 5.11 -32.08 13.03
N GLY A 266 4.56 -31.22 13.89
CA GLY A 266 5.14 -30.92 15.20
C GLY A 266 6.41 -30.08 15.13
N GLY A 267 6.65 -29.39 14.01
CA GLY A 267 7.68 -28.38 13.91
C GLY A 267 7.15 -27.01 14.30
N GLU A 268 8.01 -26.18 14.88
CA GLU A 268 7.70 -24.79 15.21
C GLU A 268 8.48 -23.87 14.27
N ILE A 269 7.79 -23.30 13.28
CA ILE A 269 8.36 -22.26 12.42
C ILE A 269 7.59 -20.97 12.65
N ASP A 270 8.22 -20.01 13.31
CA ASP A 270 7.74 -18.64 13.37
C ASP A 270 8.85 -17.70 12.88
N PHE A 271 8.46 -16.81 11.97
CA PHE A 271 9.28 -15.72 11.45
C PHE A 271 8.53 -14.41 11.69
#